data_AF-A0A9Q3H9K4-F1
#
_entry.id   AF-A0A9Q3H9K4-F1
#
_cell.length_a   1.000
_cell.length_b   1.000
_cell.length_c   1.000
_cell.angle_alpha   90.00
_cell.angle_beta   90.00
_cell.angle_gamma   90.00
#
_symmetry.space_group_name_H-M   'P 1'
#
loop_
_entity.id
_entity.type
_entity.pdbx_description
1 polymer ?
#
loop_
_entity_poly.entity_id
_entity_poly.type
_entity_poly.pdbx_seq_one_letter_code
_entity_poly.pdbx_strand_id
1 'polypeptide(L)'
;MRDSFVGPFTIIKLIGKNAVEVKLTKEFSRKHQVFPMSLVKPYFQTDEDRFTSRKKSPTPPEIVKIRLNGKDQRQYLVIFKNQTEDTHKWLAEDAISVGNLHLRRFRASRRTEQSHQ
;
A
#
# COMPACT_ATOMS: atom_id res chain seq x y z
N MET A 1 16.31 4.54 12.25
CA MET A 1 15.34 5.65 12.17
C MET A 1 14.59 5.51 10.87
N ARG A 2 13.25 5.48 10.88
CA ARG A 2 12.46 5.40 9.64
C ARG A 2 12.29 6.82 9.13
N ASP A 3 12.86 7.13 7.97
CA ASP A 3 12.53 8.35 7.24
C ASP A 3 11.04 8.30 6.90
N SER A 4 10.25 9.09 7.62
CA SER A 4 8.85 9.32 7.30
C SER A 4 8.81 10.16 6.02
N PHE A 5 8.84 9.48 4.87
CA PHE A 5 8.71 10.10 3.56
C PHE A 5 7.39 10.89 3.53
N VAL A 6 7.52 12.21 3.43
CA VAL A 6 6.40 13.15 3.32
C VAL A 6 6.37 13.58 1.85
N GLY A 7 5.22 13.36 1.20
CA GLY A 7 5.08 13.31 -0.27
C GLY A 7 5.43 14.60 -1.04
N PRO A 8 5.13 14.64 -2.35
CA PRO A 8 5.39 15.83 -3.14
C PRO A 8 4.52 16.99 -2.62
N PHE A 9 5.16 18.08 -2.19
CA PHE A 9 4.49 19.31 -1.80
C PHE A 9 4.70 20.41 -2.82
N THR A 10 3.66 21.20 -3.04
CA THR A 10 3.76 22.41 -3.85
C THR A 10 4.50 23.48 -3.07
N ILE A 11 5.57 24.01 -3.67
CA ILE A 11 6.27 25.19 -3.15
C ILE A 11 5.39 26.41 -3.43
N ILE A 12 4.99 27.10 -2.37
CA ILE A 12 4.21 28.33 -2.46
C ILE A 12 5.15 29.51 -2.69
N LYS A 13 6.26 29.56 -1.95
CA LYS A 13 7.16 30.71 -1.92
C LYS A 13 8.60 30.31 -1.59
N LEU A 14 9.55 31.03 -2.17
CA LEU A 14 10.96 31.01 -1.75
C LEU A 14 11.19 32.07 -0.67
N ILE A 15 11.73 31.67 0.47
CA ILE A 15 12.09 32.56 1.57
C ILE A 15 13.61 32.76 1.53
N GLY A 16 14.01 33.86 0.90
CA GLY A 16 15.41 34.15 0.64
C GLY A 16 16.08 33.04 -0.18
N LYS A 17 17.33 32.73 0.15
CA LYS A 17 18.13 31.70 -0.56
C LYS A 17 18.14 30.34 0.14
N ASN A 18 17.63 30.26 1.36
CA ASN A 18 17.89 29.12 2.24
C ASN A 18 16.64 28.32 2.60
N ALA A 19 15.44 28.83 2.36
CA ALA A 19 14.21 28.19 2.79
C ALA A 19 13.09 28.30 1.75
N VAL A 20 12.14 27.37 1.84
CA VAL A 20 10.95 27.31 1.00
C VAL A 20 9.71 27.11 1.87
N GLU A 21 8.62 27.77 1.50
CA GLU A 21 7.32 27.56 2.09
C GLU A 21 6.53 26.58 1.22
N VAL A 22 5.96 25.55 1.83
CA VAL A 22 5.25 24.48 1.13
C VAL A 22 3.81 24.35 1.62
N LYS A 23 2.92 24.00 0.69
CA LYS A 23 1.52 23.72 1.00
C LYS A 23 1.39 22.33 1.60
N LEU A 24 1.28 22.25 2.93
CA LEU A 24 1.06 20.99 3.63
C LEU A 24 -0.39 20.52 3.51
N THR A 25 -0.60 19.21 3.38
CA THR A 25 -1.93 18.59 3.44
C THR A 25 -2.45 18.55 4.89
N LYS A 26 -3.76 18.32 5.07
CA LYS A 26 -4.43 18.34 6.39
C LYS A 26 -3.74 17.45 7.43
N GLU A 27 -3.19 16.32 6.99
CA GLU A 27 -2.44 15.36 7.81
C GLU A 27 -1.17 15.95 8.44
N PHE A 28 -0.59 16.99 7.83
CA PHE A 28 0.62 17.67 8.29
C PHE A 28 0.36 19.11 8.76
N SER A 29 -0.90 19.48 8.97
CA SER A 29 -1.30 20.83 9.43
C SER A 29 -0.62 21.29 10.73
N ARG A 30 -0.17 20.34 11.57
CA ARG A 30 0.58 20.63 12.81
C ARG A 30 2.08 20.86 12.60
N LYS A 31 2.63 20.58 11.41
CA LYS A 31 4.04 20.79 11.09
C LYS A 31 4.26 22.20 10.53
N HIS A 32 5.47 22.71 10.72
CA HIS A 32 5.87 24.00 10.16
C HIS A 32 5.87 23.93 8.62
N GLN A 33 5.33 24.96 7.95
CA GLN A 33 5.22 25.00 6.49
C GLN A 33 6.51 25.44 5.79
N VAL A 34 7.46 26.02 6.54
CA VAL A 34 8.76 26.44 6.01
C VAL A 34 9.82 25.39 6.28
N PHE A 35 10.54 24.99 5.23
CA PHE A 35 11.61 24.01 5.25
C PHE A 35 12.89 24.56 4.63
N PRO A 36 14.07 24.15 5.11
CA PRO A 36 15.35 24.52 4.49
C PRO A 36 15.49 23.89 3.09
N MET A 37 16.07 24.65 2.16
CA MET A 37 16.23 24.24 0.76
C MET A 37 17.10 22.98 0.62
N SER A 38 18.01 22.73 1.57
CA SER A 38 18.85 21.52 1.62
C SER A 38 18.07 20.20 1.76
N LEU A 39 16.84 20.27 2.27
CA LEU A 39 15.95 19.10 2.40
C LEU A 39 15.04 18.92 1.19
N VAL A 40 15.00 19.88 0.28
CA VAL A 40 14.13 19.84 -0.90
C VAL A 40 14.79 18.98 -1.96
N LYS A 41 14.07 17.96 -2.42
CA LYS A 41 14.47 17.14 -3.57
C LYS A 41 13.53 17.41 -4.73
N PRO A 42 14.04 17.62 -5.96
CA PRO A 42 13.20 17.70 -7.15
C PRO A 42 12.34 16.45 -7.29
N TYR A 43 11.04 16.65 -7.46
CA TYR A 43 10.11 15.56 -7.76
C TYR A 43 9.89 15.50 -9.28
N PHE A 44 10.24 14.35 -9.87
CA PHE A 44 9.94 14.06 -11.26
C PHE A 44 8.81 13.03 -11.29
N GLN A 45 7.71 13.38 -11.96
CA GLN A 45 6.65 12.42 -12.19
C GLN A 45 7.24 11.24 -12.98
N THR A 46 6.94 10.02 -12.54
CA THR A 46 7.36 8.83 -13.27
C THR A 46 6.60 8.77 -14.59
N ASP A 47 7.34 8.83 -15.68
CA ASP A 47 6.85 8.59 -17.03
C ASP A 47 6.68 7.07 -17.23
N GLU A 48 5.44 6.61 -17.35
CA GLU A 48 5.13 5.19 -17.52
C GLU A 48 5.58 4.67 -18.89
N ASP A 49 5.60 5.54 -19.92
CA ASP A 49 5.99 5.18 -21.29
C ASP A 49 7.51 5.07 -21.42
N ARG A 50 8.26 5.87 -20.67
CA ARG A 50 9.73 5.80 -20.64
C ARG A 50 10.27 4.62 -19.82
N PHE A 51 9.48 4.10 -18.87
CA PHE A 51 9.89 3.04 -17.95
C PHE A 51 8.93 1.85 -17.96
N THR A 52 8.53 1.37 -19.14
CA THR A 52 7.63 0.21 -19.33
C THR A 52 8.07 -1.05 -18.59
N SER A 53 9.38 -1.23 -18.37
CA SER A 53 9.95 -2.38 -17.66
C SER A 53 9.91 -2.30 -16.13
N ARG A 54 9.50 -1.16 -15.53
CA ARG A 54 9.24 -1.12 -14.09
C ARG A 54 8.00 -1.96 -13.80
N LYS A 55 8.22 -3.19 -13.34
CA LYS A 55 7.16 -4.02 -12.77
C LYS A 55 6.53 -3.21 -11.62
N LYS A 56 5.32 -2.68 -11.82
CA LYS A 56 4.48 -2.20 -10.70
C LYS A 56 4.46 -3.36 -9.71
N SER A 57 4.94 -3.14 -8.49
CA SER A 57 4.92 -4.18 -7.46
C SER A 57 3.49 -4.72 -7.41
N PRO A 58 3.26 -6.02 -7.63
CA PRO A 58 1.91 -6.55 -7.71
C PRO A 58 1.18 -6.16 -6.43
N THR A 59 0.05 -5.48 -6.58
CA THR A 59 -0.77 -5.12 -5.43
C THR A 59 -1.04 -6.38 -4.63
N PRO A 60 -0.79 -6.39 -3.30
CA PRO A 60 -0.91 -7.62 -2.53
C PRO A 60 -2.33 -8.19 -2.66
N PRO A 61 -2.48 -9.49 -2.94
CA PRO A 61 -3.78 -10.11 -3.07
C PRO A 61 -4.50 -10.15 -1.71
N GLU A 62 -5.82 -10.08 -1.74
CA GLU A 62 -6.68 -10.08 -0.57
C GLU A 62 -7.37 -11.44 -0.40
N ILE A 63 -7.37 -11.98 0.81
CA ILE A 63 -8.03 -13.26 1.12
C ILE A 63 -9.38 -12.94 1.77
N VAL A 64 -10.47 -13.43 1.18
CA VAL A 64 -11.84 -13.01 1.58
C VAL A 64 -12.63 -14.15 2.21
N LYS A 65 -12.45 -15.38 1.70
CA LYS A 65 -13.21 -16.55 2.15
C LYS A 65 -12.31 -17.76 2.36
N ILE A 66 -12.77 -18.64 3.24
CA ILE A 66 -12.19 -19.95 3.50
C ILE A 66 -13.28 -21.00 3.31
N ARG A 67 -12.93 -22.15 2.73
CA ARG A 67 -13.79 -23.33 2.68
C ARG A 67 -12.97 -24.59 2.91
N LEU A 68 -13.62 -25.67 3.31
CA LEU A 68 -13.04 -27.01 3.29
C LEU A 68 -13.37 -27.63 1.93
N ASN A 69 -12.36 -28.19 1.27
CA ASN A 69 -12.54 -29.02 0.09
C ASN A 69 -12.96 -30.44 0.53
N GLY A 70 -13.49 -31.25 -0.37
CA GLY A 70 -13.92 -32.64 -0.10
C GLY A 70 -12.82 -33.61 0.37
N LYS A 71 -11.58 -33.13 0.52
CA LYS A 71 -10.42 -33.85 1.09
C LYS A 71 -10.00 -33.31 2.46
N ASP A 72 -10.89 -32.60 3.16
CA ASP A 72 -10.63 -31.89 4.43
C ASP A 72 -9.49 -30.85 4.36
N GLN A 73 -9.13 -30.43 3.14
CA GLN A 73 -8.11 -29.42 2.91
C GLN A 73 -8.73 -28.03 2.83
N ARG A 74 -8.17 -27.07 3.57
CA ARG A 74 -8.60 -25.67 3.56
C ARG A 74 -8.19 -25.00 2.24
N GLN A 75 -9.15 -24.37 1.60
CA GLN A 75 -8.95 -23.51 0.45
C GLN A 75 -9.33 -22.08 0.78
N TYR A 76 -8.58 -21.14 0.21
CA TYR A 76 -8.72 -19.72 0.41
C TYR A 76 -9.12 -19.06 -0.91
N LEU A 77 -10.16 -18.24 -0.88
CA LEU A 77 -10.54 -17.42 -2.02
C LEU A 77 -9.63 -16.19 -2.04
N VAL A 78 -8.80 -16.12 -3.07
CA VAL A 78 -7.83 -15.04 -3.27
C VAL A 78 -8.34 -14.10 -4.35
N ILE A 79 -8.45 -12.82 -4.00
CA ILE A 79 -8.86 -11.73 -4.88
C ILE A 79 -7.63 -10.89 -5.23
N PHE A 80 -7.36 -10.73 -6.52
CA PHE A 80 -6.27 -9.89 -7.00
C PHE A 80 -6.80 -8.47 -7.25
N LYS A 81 -6.24 -7.47 -6.56
CA LYS A 81 -6.66 -6.07 -6.75
C LYS A 81 -6.34 -5.61 -8.17
N ASN A 82 -7.27 -4.87 -8.77
CA ASN A 82 -7.21 -4.37 -10.16
C ASN A 82 -7.35 -5.46 -11.25
N GLN A 83 -7.94 -6.61 -10.91
CA GLN A 83 -8.33 -7.64 -11.89
C GLN A 83 -9.85 -7.87 -11.85
N THR A 84 -10.42 -8.35 -12.96
CA THR A 84 -11.85 -8.69 -13.06
C THR A 84 -12.18 -9.94 -12.25
N GLU A 85 -13.46 -10.11 -11.89
CA GLU A 85 -13.95 -11.20 -11.02
C GLU A 85 -13.58 -12.60 -11.53
N ASP A 86 -13.40 -12.77 -12.84
CA ASP A 86 -12.95 -14.02 -13.48
C ASP A 86 -11.56 -14.50 -13.03
N THR A 87 -10.78 -13.64 -12.36
CA THR A 87 -9.44 -13.98 -11.90
C THR A 87 -9.39 -14.45 -10.44
N HIS A 88 -10.55 -14.47 -9.75
CA HIS A 88 -10.65 -14.99 -8.39
C HIS A 88 -10.45 -16.50 -8.38
N LYS A 89 -9.53 -16.98 -7.54
CA LYS A 89 -9.19 -18.41 -7.49
C LYS A 89 -9.22 -18.94 -6.07
N TRP A 90 -9.74 -20.16 -5.93
CA TRP A 90 -9.60 -20.96 -4.73
C TRP A 90 -8.22 -21.60 -4.73
N LEU A 91 -7.35 -21.16 -3.83
CA LEU A 91 -5.99 -21.65 -3.71
C LEU A 91 -5.80 -22.41 -2.39
N ALA A 92 -4.97 -23.45 -2.42
CA ALA A 92 -4.47 -24.11 -1.22
C ALA A 92 -3.48 -23.21 -0.50
N GLU A 93 -3.24 -23.47 0.80
CA GLU A 93 -2.30 -22.70 1.63
C GLU A 93 -0.89 -22.64 1.00
N ASP A 94 -0.39 -23.76 0.49
CA ASP A 94 0.95 -23.87 -0.13
C ASP A 94 1.09 -23.11 -1.46
N ALA A 95 -0.03 -22.90 -2.17
CA ALA A 95 -0.03 -22.22 -3.46
C ALA A 95 0.02 -20.68 -3.33
N ILE A 96 -0.08 -20.14 -2.12
CA ILE A 96 -0.06 -18.71 -1.85
C ILE A 96 1.38 -18.32 -1.50
N SER A 97 2.15 -17.80 -2.46
CA SER A 97 3.60 -17.53 -2.27
C SER A 97 3.91 -16.47 -1.20
N VAL A 98 2.98 -15.56 -0.93
CA VAL A 98 3.05 -14.56 0.18
C VAL A 98 2.10 -14.94 1.32
N GLY A 99 1.71 -16.23 1.39
CA GLY A 99 0.55 -16.74 2.11
C GLY A 99 0.58 -16.47 3.60
N ASN A 100 1.72 -16.64 4.25
CA ASN A 100 1.79 -16.54 5.72
C ASN A 100 1.35 -15.18 6.28
N LEU A 101 1.72 -14.06 5.63
CA LEU A 101 1.33 -12.73 6.12
C LEU A 101 -0.16 -12.46 5.88
N HIS A 102 -0.67 -12.79 4.69
CA HIS A 102 -2.06 -12.53 4.30
C HIS A 102 -3.02 -13.44 5.06
N LEU A 103 -2.67 -14.71 5.24
CA LEU A 103 -3.41 -15.67 6.05
C LEU A 103 -3.44 -15.26 7.51
N ARG A 104 -2.32 -14.75 8.06
CA ARG A 104 -2.29 -14.25 9.44
C ARG A 104 -3.23 -13.05 9.63
N ARG A 105 -3.22 -12.08 8.70
CA ARG A 105 -4.14 -10.94 8.72
C ARG A 105 -5.60 -11.37 8.63
N PHE A 106 -5.92 -12.26 7.69
CA PHE A 106 -7.28 -12.80 7.53
C PHE A 106 -7.76 -13.59 8.76
N ARG A 107 -6.90 -14.43 9.35
CA ARG A 107 -7.21 -15.17 10.59
C ARG A 107 -7.42 -14.21 11.76
N ALA A 108 -6.64 -13.13 11.85
CA ALA A 108 -6.79 -12.12 12.89
C ALA A 108 -8.11 -11.34 12.75
N SER A 109 -8.46 -10.88 11.55
CA SER A 109 -9.71 -10.15 11.32
C SER A 109 -10.96 -10.99 11.63
N ARG A 110 -10.96 -12.28 11.26
CA ARG A 110 -12.05 -13.20 11.57
C ARG A 110 -12.26 -13.45 13.07
N ARG A 111 -11.17 -13.44 13.87
CA ARG A 111 -11.29 -13.56 15.34
C ARG A 111 -11.92 -12.32 15.96
N THR A 112 -11.63 -11.14 15.42
CA THR A 112 -12.20 -9.87 15.90
C THR A 112 -13.68 -9.76 15.56
N GLU A 113 -14.09 -10.21 14.37
CA GLU A 113 -15.50 -10.26 13.94
C GLU A 113 -16.35 -11.17 14.84
N GLN A 114 -15.81 -12.30 15.30
CA GLN A 114 -16.51 -13.24 16.18
C GLN A 114 -16.60 -12.79 17.65
N SER A 115 -15.80 -11.81 18.07
CA SER A 115 -15.77 -11.33 19.47
C SER A 115 -16.72 -10.16 19.73
N HIS A 116 -17.45 -9.67 18.72
CA HIS A 116 -18.41 -8.56 18.81
C HIS A 116 -19.86 -8.99 18.56
N GLN A 117 -20.15 -10.29 18.60
CA GLN A 117 -21.49 -10.87 18.68
C GLN A 117 -21.66 -11.57 20.03
#